data_AF-A0A5M8A624-F1
#
_entry.id   AF-A0A5M8A624-F1
#
_cell.length_a   1.000
_cell.length_b   1.000
_cell.length_c   1.000
_cell.angle_alpha   90.00
_cell.angle_beta   90.00
_cell.angle_gamma   90.00
#
_symmetry.space_group_name_H-M   'P 1'
#
loop_
_entity.id
_entity.type
_entity.pdbx_description
1 polymer ?
#
loop_
_entity_poly.entity_id
_entity_poly.type
_entity_poly.pdbx_seq_one_letter_code
_entity_poly.pdbx_strand_id
1 'polypeptide(L)'
;MAGYPSVNWWPHNLRPYESALSFVARFCALNGVPARAGTAFLGVEPRHPRFVSDDDVARVSSLLGEDPARLTDVLQHALDFRQCGTYAPPPAYSQGPSVRYCAACAQQGYHSYLHEVPWLTKCPVHLTALTTVPANRSGNIGERRLGAFKRLMQGHCAAWPHFAPDGFPTREPGALLTLAAWVRDACDASKRMQAGELWRSEAGTH
;
A
#
# COMPACT_ATOMS: atom_id res chain seq x y z
N MET A 1 -25.22 8.38 -27.38
CA MET A 1 -24.50 7.82 -26.23
C MET A 1 -23.11 8.45 -26.20
N ALA A 2 -22.89 9.45 -25.32
CA ALA A 2 -21.58 10.07 -25.18
C ALA A 2 -20.64 9.09 -24.45
N GLY A 3 -19.53 8.73 -25.09
CA GLY A 3 -18.57 7.75 -24.59
C GLY A 3 -18.04 8.14 -23.22
N TYR A 4 -18.01 7.17 -22.31
CA TYR A 4 -17.28 7.27 -21.05
C TYR A 4 -15.87 7.81 -21.32
N PRO A 5 -15.30 8.69 -20.46
CA PRO A 5 -13.94 9.15 -20.68
C PRO A 5 -13.02 7.92 -20.71
N SER A 6 -12.18 7.83 -21.75
CA SER A 6 -11.15 6.80 -21.84
C SER A 6 -10.22 6.96 -20.65
N VAL A 7 -10.37 6.11 -19.64
CA VAL A 7 -9.47 6.08 -18.50
C VAL A 7 -8.09 5.72 -19.03
N ASN A 8 -7.09 6.57 -18.77
CA ASN A 8 -5.69 6.30 -19.12
C ASN A 8 -5.10 5.31 -18.11
N TRP A 9 -5.48 4.05 -18.26
CA TRP A 9 -5.01 2.92 -17.49
C TRP A 9 -5.03 1.68 -18.38
N TRP A 10 -3.87 1.06 -18.59
CA TRP A 10 -3.79 -0.17 -19.37
C TRP A 10 -4.16 -1.37 -18.48
N PRO A 11 -4.82 -2.40 -19.02
CA PRO A 11 -5.02 -3.66 -18.30
C PRO A 11 -3.70 -4.22 -17.76
N HIS A 12 -3.73 -4.81 -16.56
CA HIS A 12 -2.57 -5.40 -15.88
C HIS A 12 -1.46 -4.40 -15.51
N ASN A 13 -1.77 -3.11 -15.44
CA ASN A 13 -0.84 -2.05 -15.04
C ASN A 13 -0.71 -1.93 -13.51
N LEU A 14 -1.59 -2.60 -12.76
CA LEU A 14 -1.49 -2.75 -11.31
C LEU A 14 -0.32 -3.66 -10.94
N ARG A 15 0.54 -3.18 -10.05
CA ARG A 15 1.82 -3.82 -9.77
C ARG A 15 1.71 -4.70 -8.53
N PRO A 16 2.38 -5.87 -8.48
CA PRO A 16 2.42 -6.71 -7.29
C PRO A 16 2.86 -5.91 -6.07
N TYR A 17 2.16 -6.09 -4.94
CA TYR A 17 2.43 -5.44 -3.67
C TYR A 17 2.42 -3.90 -3.68
N GLU A 18 1.91 -3.26 -4.74
CA GLU A 18 1.81 -1.81 -4.84
C GLU A 18 0.99 -1.25 -3.67
N SER A 19 1.36 -0.08 -3.16
CA SER A 19 0.54 0.59 -2.16
C SER A 19 -0.64 1.30 -2.81
N ALA A 20 -1.77 1.41 -2.10
CA ALA A 20 -2.87 2.28 -2.50
C ALA A 20 -2.42 3.73 -2.78
N LEU A 21 -1.45 4.24 -2.02
CA LEU A 21 -0.85 5.55 -2.23
C LEU A 21 -0.20 5.67 -3.63
N SER A 22 0.57 4.65 -4.04
CA SER A 22 1.18 4.58 -5.37
C SER A 22 0.12 4.43 -6.46
N PHE A 23 -0.83 3.52 -6.27
CA PHE A 23 -1.94 3.26 -7.18
C PHE A 23 -2.74 4.55 -7.48
N VAL A 24 -3.24 5.22 -6.44
CA VAL A 24 -4.03 6.46 -6.59
C VAL A 24 -3.16 7.58 -7.18
N ALA A 25 -1.89 7.71 -6.78
CA ALA A 25 -1.01 8.75 -7.30
C ALA A 25 -0.73 8.58 -8.79
N ARG A 26 -0.47 7.35 -9.24
CA ARG A 26 -0.24 7.01 -10.65
C ARG A 26 -1.51 7.21 -11.46
N PHE A 27 -2.66 6.72 -10.97
CA PHE A 27 -3.95 6.96 -11.62
C PHE A 27 -4.18 8.46 -11.86
N CYS A 28 -3.99 9.28 -10.81
CA CYS A 28 -4.14 10.73 -10.91
C CYS A 28 -3.18 11.34 -11.94
N ALA A 29 -1.92 10.89 -11.96
CA ALA A 29 -0.90 11.41 -12.86
C ALA A 29 -1.18 11.04 -14.32
N LEU A 30 -1.53 9.78 -14.60
CA LEU A 30 -1.83 9.28 -15.94
C LEU A 30 -3.08 9.93 -16.54
N ASN A 31 -4.07 10.25 -15.70
CA ASN A 31 -5.33 10.86 -16.13
C ASN A 31 -5.35 12.39 -16.01
N GLY A 32 -4.26 13.01 -15.55
CA GLY A 32 -4.19 14.47 -15.37
C GLY A 32 -5.19 15.03 -14.35
N VAL A 33 -5.63 14.24 -13.38
CA VAL A 33 -6.65 14.64 -12.39
C VAL A 33 -6.06 14.98 -11.02
N PRO A 34 -6.67 15.92 -10.28
CA PRO A 34 -6.31 16.22 -8.89
C PRO A 34 -6.50 15.01 -7.96
N ALA A 35 -5.74 14.98 -6.86
CA ALA A 35 -5.79 13.93 -5.83
C ALA A 35 -7.21 13.60 -5.36
N ARG A 36 -7.99 14.63 -5.02
CA ARG A 36 -9.36 14.51 -4.56
C ARG A 36 -10.28 13.88 -5.60
N ALA A 37 -10.13 14.29 -6.87
CA ALA A 37 -10.93 13.76 -7.96
C ALA A 37 -10.60 12.29 -8.24
N GLY A 38 -9.31 11.93 -8.28
CA GLY A 38 -8.90 10.53 -8.50
C GLY A 38 -9.29 9.61 -7.34
N THR A 39 -9.17 10.08 -6.09
CA THR A 39 -9.62 9.35 -4.90
C THR A 39 -11.12 9.12 -4.94
N ALA A 40 -11.92 10.15 -5.24
CA ALA A 40 -13.37 10.02 -5.36
C ALA A 40 -13.80 9.11 -6.51
N PHE A 41 -13.12 9.17 -7.65
CA PHE A 41 -13.41 8.33 -8.81
C PHE A 41 -13.12 6.85 -8.54
N LEU A 42 -11.96 6.56 -7.93
CA LEU A 42 -11.58 5.21 -7.56
C LEU A 42 -12.38 4.69 -6.36
N GLY A 43 -12.80 5.56 -5.44
CA GLY A 43 -13.37 5.14 -4.15
C GLY A 43 -12.33 4.57 -3.19
N VAL A 44 -11.06 4.96 -3.34
CA VAL A 44 -9.94 4.48 -2.50
C VAL A 44 -9.31 5.65 -1.77
N GLU A 45 -9.44 5.70 -0.44
CA GLU A 45 -8.75 6.67 0.39
C GLU A 45 -7.32 6.19 0.70
N PRO A 46 -6.25 6.90 0.31
CA PRO A 46 -4.88 6.45 0.56
C PRO A 46 -4.52 6.18 2.03
N ARG A 47 -5.25 6.75 3.00
CA ARG A 47 -5.06 6.45 4.44
C ARG A 47 -5.77 5.19 4.91
N HIS A 48 -6.89 4.87 4.28
CA HIS A 48 -7.72 3.71 4.57
C HIS A 48 -7.78 2.92 3.29
N PRO A 49 -6.68 2.23 2.94
CA PRO A 49 -6.42 1.71 1.60
C PRO A 49 -7.31 0.52 1.25
N ARG A 50 -8.53 0.43 1.77
CA ARG A 50 -9.49 -0.64 1.54
C ARG A 50 -10.69 -0.09 0.80
N PHE A 51 -11.25 -0.90 -0.07
CA PHE A 51 -12.60 -0.69 -0.57
C PHE A 51 -13.62 -0.91 0.54
N VAL A 52 -14.77 -0.25 0.41
CA VAL A 52 -15.86 -0.35 1.39
C VAL A 52 -16.65 -1.63 1.20
N SER A 53 -16.73 -2.15 -0.03
CA SER A 53 -17.42 -3.40 -0.37
C SER A 53 -16.75 -4.19 -1.51
N ASP A 54 -17.18 -5.43 -1.70
CA ASP A 54 -16.79 -6.25 -2.86
C ASP A 54 -17.30 -5.65 -4.18
N ASP A 55 -18.42 -4.93 -4.15
CA ASP A 55 -18.97 -4.21 -5.31
C ASP A 55 -18.03 -3.10 -5.78
N ASP A 56 -17.33 -2.41 -4.86
CA ASP A 56 -16.32 -1.42 -5.21
C ASP A 56 -15.13 -2.07 -5.92
N VAL A 57 -14.70 -3.26 -5.47
CA VAL A 57 -13.63 -4.03 -6.13
C VAL A 57 -14.05 -4.41 -7.54
N ALA A 58 -15.26 -4.96 -7.70
CA ALA A 58 -15.81 -5.36 -8.99
C ALA A 58 -15.94 -4.17 -9.95
N ARG A 59 -16.43 -3.02 -9.45
CA ARG A 59 -16.55 -1.78 -10.21
C ARG A 59 -15.19 -1.29 -10.71
N VAL A 60 -14.19 -1.19 -9.84
CA VAL A 60 -12.85 -0.70 -10.22
C VAL A 60 -12.12 -1.70 -11.10
N SER A 61 -12.26 -3.01 -10.84
CA SER A 61 -11.75 -4.09 -11.70
C SER A 61 -12.26 -3.94 -13.13
N SER A 62 -13.58 -3.82 -13.29
CA SER A 62 -14.21 -3.65 -14.60
C SER A 62 -13.76 -2.36 -15.30
N LEU A 63 -13.67 -1.27 -14.53
CA LEU A 63 -13.29 0.05 -15.04
C LEU A 63 -11.83 0.11 -15.54
N LEU A 64 -10.92 -0.56 -14.85
CA LEU A 64 -9.48 -0.53 -15.14
C LEU A 64 -9.00 -1.73 -15.97
N GLY A 65 -9.84 -2.74 -16.16
CA GLY A 65 -9.44 -4.01 -16.78
C GLY A 65 -8.43 -4.78 -15.92
N GLU A 66 -8.58 -4.72 -14.59
CA GLU A 66 -7.69 -5.36 -13.62
C GLU A 66 -8.34 -6.60 -12.99
N ASP A 67 -7.53 -7.57 -12.58
CA ASP A 67 -8.00 -8.73 -11.82
C ASP A 67 -8.47 -8.31 -10.41
N PRO A 68 -9.71 -8.64 -9.99
CA PRO A 68 -10.21 -8.36 -8.65
C PRO A 68 -9.31 -8.86 -7.52
N ALA A 69 -8.64 -10.00 -7.71
CA ALA A 69 -7.73 -10.55 -6.73
C ALA A 69 -6.50 -9.64 -6.54
N ARG A 70 -5.93 -9.11 -7.63
CA ARG A 70 -4.80 -8.18 -7.57
C ARG A 70 -5.16 -6.83 -6.96
N LEU A 71 -6.36 -6.32 -7.26
CA LEU A 71 -6.88 -5.11 -6.62
C LEU A 71 -7.03 -5.31 -5.11
N THR A 72 -7.56 -6.47 -4.72
CA THR A 72 -7.63 -6.88 -3.32
C THR A 72 -6.24 -6.93 -2.69
N ASP A 73 -5.21 -7.49 -3.34
CA ASP A 73 -3.85 -7.55 -2.77
C ASP A 73 -3.23 -6.17 -2.52
N VAL A 74 -3.40 -5.23 -3.45
CA VAL A 74 -2.91 -3.84 -3.32
C VAL A 74 -3.57 -3.09 -2.17
N LEU A 75 -4.83 -3.42 -1.87
CA LEU A 75 -5.69 -2.65 -0.97
C LEU A 75 -5.88 -3.31 0.41
N GLN A 76 -5.97 -4.63 0.44
CA GLN A 76 -6.16 -5.38 1.68
C GLN A 76 -4.85 -5.75 2.37
N HIS A 77 -3.70 -5.54 1.70
CA HIS A 77 -2.34 -5.74 2.22
C HIS A 77 -2.09 -7.17 2.72
N ALA A 78 -1.17 -7.91 2.10
CA ALA A 78 -0.98 -9.33 2.43
C ALA A 78 -0.47 -9.62 3.86
N LEU A 79 -0.04 -8.61 4.63
CA LEU A 79 0.31 -8.79 6.04
C LEU A 79 -0.93 -8.67 6.92
N ASP A 80 -1.59 -9.80 7.13
CA ASP A 80 -2.78 -9.91 7.98
C ASP A 80 -2.45 -10.50 9.36
N PHE A 81 -2.44 -9.64 10.38
CA PHE A 81 -2.28 -10.05 11.77
C PHE A 81 -3.61 -10.21 12.52
N ARG A 82 -4.77 -10.16 11.86
CA ARG A 82 -6.09 -10.32 12.53
C ARG A 82 -6.16 -11.63 13.32
N GLN A 83 -5.48 -12.68 12.86
CA GLN A 83 -5.43 -13.98 13.52
C GLN A 83 -4.53 -14.01 14.78
N CYS A 84 -3.75 -12.96 15.05
CA CYS A 84 -2.95 -12.85 16.28
C CYS A 84 -3.78 -12.43 17.50
N GLY A 85 -5.05 -12.04 17.33
CA GLY A 85 -5.93 -11.57 18.41
C GLY A 85 -5.29 -10.45 19.24
N THR A 86 -5.22 -10.60 20.56
CA THR A 86 -4.62 -9.62 21.50
C THR A 86 -3.10 -9.42 21.32
N TYR A 87 -2.42 -10.36 20.66
CA TYR A 87 -0.99 -10.27 20.35
C TYR A 87 -0.73 -9.63 18.98
N ALA A 88 -1.79 -9.24 18.25
CA ALA A 88 -1.62 -8.54 17.00
C ALA A 88 -0.83 -7.24 17.24
N PRO A 89 0.20 -6.96 16.43
CA PRO A 89 0.83 -5.65 16.47
C PRO A 89 -0.23 -4.57 16.23
N PRO A 90 -0.09 -3.38 16.85
CA PRO A 90 -1.03 -2.29 16.66
C PRO A 90 -1.22 -2.01 15.16
N PRO A 91 -2.43 -1.58 14.74
CA PRO A 91 -2.80 -1.48 13.34
C PRO A 91 -1.68 -0.84 12.50
N ALA A 92 -1.19 -1.64 11.55
CA ALA A 92 0.15 -1.60 11.01
C ALA A 92 0.40 -0.48 10.00
N TYR A 93 -0.15 0.71 10.19
CA TYR A 93 -0.01 1.80 9.20
C TYR A 93 0.38 3.10 9.87
N SER A 94 1.41 3.74 9.32
CA SER A 94 1.73 5.10 9.71
C SER A 94 0.49 5.97 9.42
N GLN A 95 -0.23 6.36 10.46
CA GLN A 95 -1.31 7.37 10.38
C GLN A 95 -0.73 8.79 10.33
N GLY A 96 0.59 8.88 10.50
CA GLY A 96 1.34 10.11 10.39
C GLY A 96 1.26 10.71 8.99
N PRO A 97 1.57 12.00 8.86
CA PRO A 97 1.49 12.69 7.60
C PRO A 97 2.68 12.30 6.68
N SER A 98 3.71 11.63 7.20
CA SER A 98 4.89 11.23 6.42
C SER A 98 4.67 10.04 5.48
N VAL A 99 5.55 9.91 4.48
CA VAL A 99 5.61 8.76 3.57
C VAL A 99 6.93 8.03 3.79
N ARG A 100 6.87 6.71 3.97
CA ARG A 100 8.06 5.87 4.14
C ARG A 100 8.41 5.20 2.83
N TYR A 101 9.67 5.11 2.47
CA TYR A 101 10.07 4.59 1.17
C TYR A 101 11.46 3.96 1.17
N CYS A 102 11.73 3.19 0.12
CA CYS A 102 13.07 2.71 -0.23
C CYS A 102 13.56 3.51 -1.44
N ALA A 103 14.78 4.07 -1.36
CA ALA A 103 15.35 4.86 -2.46
C ALA A 103 15.48 4.05 -3.76
N ALA A 104 15.92 2.79 -3.67
CA ALA A 104 16.03 1.91 -4.85
C ALA A 104 14.65 1.59 -5.47
N CYS A 105 13.61 1.36 -4.66
CA CYS A 105 12.24 1.22 -5.18
C CYS A 105 11.76 2.52 -5.85
N ALA A 106 12.02 3.67 -5.22
CA ALA A 106 11.60 4.97 -5.73
C ALA A 106 12.29 5.34 -7.04
N GLN A 107 13.56 4.95 -7.23
CA GLN A 107 14.28 5.10 -8.49
C GLN A 107 13.61 4.36 -9.65
N GLN A 108 12.92 3.27 -9.35
CA GLN A 108 12.14 2.51 -10.33
C GLN A 108 10.69 2.99 -10.44
N GLY A 109 10.32 4.08 -9.75
CA GLY A 109 8.97 4.62 -9.73
C GLY A 109 7.97 3.73 -9.00
N TYR A 110 8.43 2.90 -8.05
CA TYR A 110 7.61 1.93 -7.33
C TYR A 110 7.57 2.19 -5.83
N HIS A 111 6.44 1.82 -5.23
CA HIS A 111 6.27 1.83 -3.79
C HIS A 111 5.32 0.73 -3.32
N SER A 112 5.82 -0.14 -2.44
CA SER A 112 5.04 -1.22 -1.86
C SER A 112 4.25 -0.76 -0.63
N TYR A 113 3.10 -1.38 -0.36
CA TYR A 113 2.41 -1.18 0.92
C TYR A 113 3.28 -1.60 2.13
N LEU A 114 4.26 -2.49 1.93
CA LEU A 114 5.16 -2.95 2.99
C LEU A 114 6.04 -1.82 3.54
N HIS A 115 6.32 -0.78 2.75
CA HIS A 115 7.06 0.39 3.24
C HIS A 115 6.29 1.15 4.34
N GLU A 116 4.96 1.04 4.33
CA GLU A 116 4.08 1.76 5.26
C GLU A 116 3.87 1.05 6.59
N VAL A 117 4.43 -0.15 6.74
CA VAL A 117 4.33 -1.01 7.92
C VAL A 117 5.33 -0.55 8.99
N PRO A 118 4.90 0.08 10.11
CA PRO A 118 5.79 0.80 11.03
C PRO A 118 6.93 -0.04 11.62
N TRP A 119 6.67 -1.31 11.93
CA TRP A 119 7.65 -2.22 12.52
C TRP A 119 8.69 -2.72 11.52
N LEU A 120 8.41 -2.62 10.22
CA LEU A 120 9.36 -3.02 9.19
C LEU A 120 10.38 -1.90 9.00
N THR A 121 11.64 -2.08 9.38
CA THR A 121 12.68 -1.04 9.29
C THR A 121 13.48 -1.06 7.99
N LYS A 122 13.44 -2.20 7.26
CA LYS A 122 14.14 -2.41 5.99
C LYS A 122 13.16 -2.75 4.87
N CYS A 123 13.48 -2.32 3.65
CA CYS A 123 12.75 -2.72 2.46
C CYS A 123 12.86 -4.24 2.28
N PRO A 124 11.76 -4.97 2.10
CA PRO A 124 11.83 -6.42 1.95
C PRO A 124 12.23 -6.86 0.53
N VAL A 125 12.33 -5.91 -0.41
CA VAL A 125 12.84 -6.15 -1.77
C VAL A 125 14.36 -5.96 -1.82
N HIS A 126 14.86 -4.86 -1.26
CA HIS A 126 16.28 -4.47 -1.37
C HIS A 126 17.10 -4.66 -0.10
N LEU A 127 16.46 -4.98 1.03
CA LEU A 127 17.07 -5.13 2.34
C LEU A 127 17.82 -3.88 2.87
N THR A 128 17.55 -2.72 2.28
CA THR A 128 18.07 -1.41 2.72
C THR A 128 17.15 -0.78 3.76
N ALA A 129 17.68 0.11 4.61
CA ALA A 129 16.85 0.87 5.55
C ALA A 129 15.76 1.68 4.81
N LEU A 130 14.56 1.72 5.38
CA LEU A 130 13.49 2.60 4.93
C LEU A 130 13.73 4.02 5.42
N THR A 131 13.50 4.98 4.54
CA THR A 131 13.62 6.41 4.82
C THR A 131 12.23 7.04 4.86
N THR A 132 12.11 8.21 5.47
CA THR A 132 10.83 8.93 5.61
C THR A 132 10.94 10.32 5.00
N VAL A 133 9.92 10.74 4.25
CA VAL A 133 9.74 12.14 3.83
C VAL A 133 8.52 12.74 4.53
N PRO A 134 8.59 14.00 4.99
CA PRO A 134 7.46 14.68 5.56
C PRO A 134 6.38 14.98 4.50
N ALA A 135 5.12 14.96 4.92
CA ALA A 135 4.00 15.42 4.12
C ALA A 135 4.11 16.90 3.74
N ASN A 136 3.26 17.29 2.79
CA ASN A 136 2.91 18.70 2.60
C ASN A 136 2.37 19.38 3.86
N ARG A 137 2.35 20.71 3.86
CA ARG A 137 1.78 21.50 4.96
C ARG A 137 0.26 21.71 4.82
N SER A 138 -0.27 21.69 3.59
CA SER A 138 -1.66 22.10 3.29
C SER A 138 -2.52 20.93 2.78
N GLY A 139 -3.81 20.95 3.11
CA GLY A 139 -4.77 19.92 2.74
C GLY A 139 -4.99 18.87 3.83
N ASN A 140 -5.88 17.91 3.59
CA ASN A 140 -6.04 16.79 4.52
C ASN A 140 -4.81 15.86 4.45
N ILE A 141 -4.53 15.04 5.47
CA ILE A 141 -3.32 14.18 5.47
C ILE A 141 -3.24 13.19 4.29
N GLY A 142 -4.35 12.76 3.68
CA GLY A 142 -4.34 11.90 2.49
C GLY A 142 -3.80 12.66 1.28
N GLU A 143 -4.33 13.85 1.03
CA GLU A 143 -3.83 14.78 0.00
C GLU A 143 -2.38 15.18 0.25
N ARG A 144 -2.03 15.45 1.52
CA ARG A 144 -0.66 15.83 1.90
C ARG A 144 0.34 14.72 1.62
N ARG A 145 -0.03 13.48 1.90
CA ARG A 145 0.77 12.28 1.61
C ARG A 145 0.88 12.02 0.13
N LEU A 146 -0.24 12.10 -0.61
CA LEU A 146 -0.22 11.93 -2.07
C LEU A 146 0.68 12.97 -2.73
N GLY A 147 0.61 14.23 -2.29
CA GLY A 147 1.47 15.30 -2.79
C GLY A 147 2.95 15.09 -2.45
N ALA A 148 3.27 14.64 -1.23
CA ALA A 148 4.63 14.30 -0.85
C ALA A 148 5.17 13.09 -1.64
N PHE A 149 4.34 12.07 -1.83
CA PHE A 149 4.66 10.90 -2.64
C PHE A 149 4.93 11.26 -4.11
N LYS A 150 4.07 12.08 -4.73
CA LYS A 150 4.26 12.53 -6.12
C LYS A 150 5.61 13.24 -6.29
N ARG A 151 5.95 14.19 -5.41
CA ARG A 151 7.26 14.86 -5.45
C ARG A 151 8.42 13.90 -5.22
N LEU A 152 8.28 12.99 -4.26
CA LEU A 152 9.28 11.97 -3.99
C LEU A 152 9.58 11.17 -5.26
N MET A 153 8.55 10.65 -5.92
CA MET A 153 8.69 9.84 -7.12
C MET A 153 9.25 10.64 -8.29
N GLN A 154 8.76 11.86 -8.53
CA GLN A 154 9.29 12.76 -9.57
C GLN A 154 10.77 13.10 -9.36
N GLY A 155 11.22 13.19 -8.10
CA GLY A 155 12.62 13.44 -7.77
C GLY A 155 13.54 12.22 -7.89
N HIS A 156 12.99 11.00 -7.92
CA HIS A 156 13.78 9.76 -7.94
C HIS A 156 13.68 8.98 -9.25
N CYS A 157 12.57 9.09 -9.99
CA CYS A 157 12.33 8.31 -11.20
C CYS A 157 11.93 9.22 -12.37
N ALA A 158 12.79 9.29 -13.38
CA ALA A 158 12.56 10.06 -14.60
C ALA A 158 11.39 9.52 -15.45
N ALA A 159 11.08 8.23 -15.32
CA ALA A 159 9.98 7.59 -16.06
C ALA A 159 8.62 7.65 -15.34
N TRP A 160 8.55 8.22 -14.13
CA TRP A 160 7.31 8.28 -13.36
C TRP A 160 6.24 9.10 -14.11
N PRO A 161 4.95 8.66 -14.17
CA PRO A 161 4.29 7.61 -13.38
C PRO A 161 4.40 6.18 -13.94
N HIS A 162 5.20 5.97 -14.99
CA HIS A 162 5.51 4.66 -15.54
C HIS A 162 6.65 3.98 -14.76
N PHE A 163 7.07 2.81 -15.23
CA PHE A 163 8.26 2.13 -14.73
C PHE A 163 9.52 2.64 -15.41
N ALA A 164 10.64 2.57 -14.69
CA ALA A 164 11.94 2.55 -15.36
C ALA A 164 12.00 1.32 -16.29
N PRO A 165 12.58 1.43 -17.50
CA PRO A 165 12.63 0.35 -18.50
C PRO A 165 13.24 -0.96 -17.98
N ASP A 166 14.10 -0.87 -16.96
CA ASP A 166 14.95 -1.97 -16.49
C ASP A 166 14.24 -2.89 -15.46
N GLY A 167 12.96 -2.64 -15.16
CA GLY A 167 12.06 -3.59 -14.51
C GLY A 167 12.17 -3.68 -12.98
N PHE A 168 11.02 -3.49 -12.32
CA PHE A 168 10.84 -3.66 -10.88
C PHE A 168 9.72 -4.65 -10.55
N PRO A 169 9.86 -5.39 -9.45
CA PRO A 169 10.21 -6.80 -9.51
C PRO A 169 9.11 -7.60 -10.24
N THR A 170 9.48 -8.25 -11.35
CA THR A 170 8.62 -9.25 -12.01
C THR A 170 8.65 -10.62 -11.31
N ARG A 171 9.51 -10.77 -10.28
CA ARG A 171 9.65 -11.99 -9.46
C ARG A 171 9.49 -11.64 -7.99
N GLU A 172 8.76 -12.46 -7.24
CA GLU A 172 8.69 -12.35 -5.79
C GLU A 172 10.11 -12.54 -5.20
N PRO A 173 10.71 -11.52 -4.58
CA PRO A 173 12.00 -11.66 -3.91
C PRO A 173 11.86 -12.70 -2.79
N GLY A 174 12.84 -13.58 -2.63
CA GLY A 174 12.81 -14.62 -1.59
C GLY A 174 12.56 -14.06 -0.17
N ALA A 175 12.99 -12.82 0.10
CA ALA A 175 12.71 -12.13 1.36
C ALA A 175 11.22 -11.82 1.58
N LEU A 176 10.40 -11.61 0.53
CA LEU A 176 8.94 -11.48 0.67
C LEU A 176 8.31 -12.81 1.10
N LEU A 177 8.74 -13.91 0.49
CA LEU A 177 8.27 -15.25 0.87
C LEU A 177 8.64 -15.58 2.32
N THR A 178 9.87 -15.26 2.74
CA THR A 178 10.31 -15.41 4.13
C THR A 178 9.48 -14.54 5.07
N LEU A 179 9.19 -13.29 4.70
CA LEU A 179 8.35 -12.39 5.51
C LEU A 179 6.93 -12.93 5.67
N ALA A 180 6.32 -13.42 4.58
CA ALA A 180 4.99 -14.01 4.61
C ALA A 180 4.95 -15.28 5.47
N ALA A 181 5.99 -16.13 5.39
CA ALA A 181 6.12 -17.30 6.26
C ALA A 181 6.24 -16.90 7.73
N TRP A 182 7.10 -15.94 8.04
CA TRP A 182 7.27 -15.44 9.40
C TRP A 182 5.97 -14.89 9.98
N VAL A 183 5.16 -14.16 9.21
CA VAL A 183 3.84 -13.67 9.68
C VAL A 183 2.89 -14.82 10.00
N ARG A 184 2.86 -15.88 9.19
CA ARG A 184 2.05 -17.07 9.49
C ARG A 184 2.52 -17.75 10.78
N ASP A 185 3.83 -17.95 10.93
CA ASP A 185 4.41 -18.58 12.11
C ASP A 185 4.13 -17.75 13.38
N ALA A 186 4.20 -16.42 13.26
CA ALA A 186 3.86 -15.50 14.35
C ALA A 186 2.36 -15.61 14.73
N CYS A 187 1.45 -15.65 13.75
CA CYS A 187 0.03 -15.88 13.99
C CYS A 187 -0.22 -17.20 14.71
N ASP A 188 0.43 -18.29 14.30
CA ASP A 188 0.25 -19.60 14.91
C ASP A 188 0.87 -19.67 16.32
N ALA A 189 2.00 -19.00 16.54
CA ALA A 189 2.58 -18.84 17.87
C ALA A 189 1.63 -18.05 18.79
N SER A 190 1.05 -16.94 18.33
CA SER A 190 0.08 -16.16 19.09
C SER A 190 -1.16 -16.97 19.47
N LYS A 191 -1.70 -17.80 18.56
CA LYS A 191 -2.82 -18.71 18.87
C LYS A 191 -2.46 -19.71 19.98
N ARG A 192 -1.27 -20.31 19.91
CA ARG A 192 -0.79 -21.23 20.97
C ARG A 192 -0.62 -20.53 22.31
N MET A 193 -0.10 -19.30 22.31
CA MET A 193 0.03 -18.51 23.53
C MET A 193 -1.34 -18.20 24.14
N GLN A 194 -2.32 -17.76 23.32
CA GLN A 194 -3.69 -17.53 23.79
C GLN A 194 -4.35 -18.78 24.38
N ALA A 195 -4.14 -19.94 23.77
CA ALA A 195 -4.67 -21.20 24.29
C ALA A 195 -4.05 -21.60 25.65
N GLY A 196 -2.83 -21.15 25.93
CA GLY A 196 -2.11 -21.40 27.18
C GLY A 196 -2.21 -20.28 28.23
N GLU A 197 -2.96 -19.20 27.96
CA GLU A 197 -3.13 -18.10 28.91
C GLU A 197 -4.04 -18.52 30.07
N LEU A 198 -3.45 -18.67 31.26
CA LEU A 198 -4.18 -18.96 32.49
C LEU A 198 -4.62 -17.70 33.25
N TRP A 199 -3.95 -16.56 33.01
CA TRP A 199 -4.22 -15.28 33.66
C TRP A 199 -4.04 -14.13 32.67
N ARG A 200 -4.96 -13.16 32.72
CA ARG A 200 -4.81 -11.84 32.08
C ARG A 200 -4.97 -10.76 33.14
N SER A 201 -4.01 -9.84 33.22
CA SER A 201 -4.22 -8.58 33.93
C SER A 201 -5.25 -7.75 33.16
N GLU A 202 -6.29 -7.26 33.83
CA GLU A 202 -7.22 -6.31 33.21
C GLU A 202 -6.42 -5.12 32.66
N ALA A 203 -6.70 -4.73 31.42
CA ALA A 203 -6.11 -3.53 30.85
C ALA A 203 -6.65 -2.33 31.64
N GLY A 204 -5.82 -1.76 32.51
CA GLY A 204 -6.16 -0.57 33.27
C GLY A 204 -6.62 0.53 32.32
N THR A 205 -7.88 0.94 32.45
CA THR A 205 -8.40 2.18 31.87
C THR A 205 -7.61 3.34 32.45
N HIS A 206 -6.72 3.92 31.64
CA HIS A 206 -6.08 5.22 31.88
C HIS A 206 -6.30 6.12 30.67
#